data_AF-A0A329LT80-F1
#
_entry.id   AF-A0A329LT80-F1
#
_cell.length_a   1.000
_cell.length_b   1.000
_cell.length_c   1.000
_cell.angle_alpha   90.00
_cell.angle_beta   90.00
_cell.angle_gamma   90.00
#
_symmetry.space_group_name_H-M   'P 1'
#
loop_
_entity.id
_entity.type
_entity.pdbx_description
1 polymer ?
#
loop_
_entity_poly.entity_id
_entity_poly.type
_entity_poly.pdbx_seq_one_letter_code
_entity_poly.pdbx_strand_id
1 'polypeptide(L)'
;MNRSKRSGLAGAAALIVVGAFGAFPTTLPVANAAPCTASGLATTASGVLGQAGGYLEAHPGANEVLTAAATQPPEDARAAVRAYFTAHPNEYLDLRGIAAPLTEMRAQCGIAVSPGQLATLFDAMGQ
;
A
#
# COMPACT_ATOMS: atom_id res chain seq x y z
N MET A 1 -24.30 37.96 21.56
CA MET A 1 -25.67 38.02 20.99
C MET A 1 -25.74 39.21 20.05
N ASN A 2 -25.49 39.03 18.75
CA ASN A 2 -25.63 40.12 17.76
C ASN A 2 -26.62 39.68 16.67
N ARG A 3 -27.79 40.33 16.63
CA ARG A 3 -28.79 40.19 15.56
C ARG A 3 -28.49 41.22 14.48
N SER A 4 -28.63 40.83 13.22
CA SER A 4 -29.26 41.59 12.11
C SER A 4 -28.81 41.00 10.77
N LYS A 5 -29.59 40.88 9.69
CA LYS A 5 -31.01 40.99 9.33
C LYS A 5 -31.14 40.23 7.99
N ARG A 6 -32.28 39.59 7.74
CA ARG A 6 -32.64 38.95 6.46
C ARG A 6 -33.19 40.01 5.49
N SER A 7 -32.84 39.91 4.21
CA SER A 7 -33.55 40.43 3.00
C SER A 7 -32.62 40.20 1.80
N GLY A 8 -33.02 39.80 0.59
CA GLY A 8 -34.31 39.51 -0.01
C GLY A 8 -34.10 39.29 -1.53
N LEU A 9 -34.97 38.46 -2.12
CA LEU A 9 -35.47 38.44 -3.51
C LEU A 9 -34.52 38.51 -4.74
N ALA A 10 -34.58 37.41 -5.50
CA ALA A 10 -34.94 37.31 -6.92
C ALA A 10 -34.17 38.10 -8.00
N GLY A 11 -33.53 37.35 -8.89
CA GLY A 11 -33.26 37.72 -10.27
C GLY A 11 -33.16 36.47 -11.13
N ALA A 12 -34.18 36.20 -11.95
CA ALA A 12 -34.19 35.15 -12.95
C ALA A 12 -33.78 35.73 -14.32
N ALA A 13 -32.84 35.09 -15.02
CA ALA A 13 -32.84 34.99 -16.48
C ALA A 13 -31.70 34.09 -17.03
N ALA A 14 -32.11 33.26 -18.00
CA ALA A 14 -31.33 32.72 -19.13
C ALA A 14 -30.39 31.51 -18.93
N LEU A 15 -31.00 30.36 -19.21
CA LEU A 15 -30.47 29.09 -19.70
C LEU A 15 -29.25 29.18 -20.64
N ILE A 16 -28.20 28.42 -20.32
CA ILE A 16 -27.38 27.70 -21.31
C ILE A 16 -27.22 26.26 -20.78
N VAL A 17 -27.82 25.30 -21.47
CA VAL A 17 -27.64 23.87 -21.22
C VAL A 17 -26.35 23.43 -21.94
N VAL A 18 -25.28 23.19 -21.19
CA VAL A 18 -24.12 22.41 -21.65
C VAL A 18 -23.66 21.52 -20.51
N GLY A 19 -23.74 20.21 -20.74
CA GLY A 19 -23.00 19.17 -20.02
C GLY A 19 -23.50 18.86 -18.62
N ALA A 20 -24.08 17.67 -18.43
CA ALA A 20 -24.35 17.11 -17.12
C ALA A 20 -23.06 16.95 -16.30
N PHE A 21 -22.69 17.97 -15.53
CA PHE A 21 -21.79 17.80 -14.40
C PHE A 21 -22.59 17.24 -13.22
N GLY A 22 -22.66 15.91 -13.17
CA GLY A 22 -22.90 15.21 -11.92
C GLY A 22 -21.70 15.40 -11.00
N ALA A 23 -21.56 16.60 -10.42
CA ALA A 23 -20.56 16.90 -9.40
C ALA A 23 -21.11 16.52 -8.03
N PHE A 24 -21.23 15.21 -7.78
CA PHE A 24 -21.01 14.71 -6.43
C PHE A 24 -19.52 14.38 -6.35
N PRO A 25 -18.71 15.06 -5.51
CA PRO A 25 -17.39 14.56 -5.19
C PRO A 25 -17.57 13.34 -4.29
N THR A 26 -17.92 12.19 -4.89
CA THR A 26 -17.56 10.93 -4.29
C THR A 26 -16.04 10.86 -4.46
N THR A 27 -15.30 11.28 -3.42
CA THR A 27 -13.90 10.94 -3.26
C THR A 27 -13.80 9.44 -3.02
N LEU A 28 -14.17 8.66 -4.03
CA LEU A 28 -13.71 7.28 -4.11
C LEU A 28 -12.22 7.39 -4.36
N PRO A 29 -11.36 6.71 -3.58
CA PRO A 29 -9.96 6.63 -3.92
C PRO A 29 -9.91 6.02 -5.31
N VAL A 30 -9.56 6.82 -6.32
CA VAL A 30 -9.06 6.26 -7.56
C VAL A 30 -7.80 5.52 -7.13
N ALA A 31 -7.89 4.19 -7.05
CA ALA A 31 -6.71 3.36 -7.01
C ALA A 31 -5.98 3.67 -8.32
N ASN A 32 -5.07 4.64 -8.26
CA ASN A 32 -4.12 4.87 -9.33
C ASN A 32 -3.35 3.56 -9.41
N ALA A 33 -3.75 2.67 -10.30
CA ALA A 33 -3.04 1.43 -10.53
C ALA A 33 -1.59 1.83 -10.79
N ALA A 34 -0.68 1.33 -9.95
CA ALA A 34 0.74 1.65 -10.11
C ALA A 34 1.12 1.29 -11.56
N PRO A 35 1.83 2.18 -12.28
CA PRO A 35 2.21 1.88 -13.65
C PRO A 35 3.01 0.57 -13.67
N CYS A 36 2.74 -0.30 -14.66
CA CYS A 36 3.42 -1.58 -14.85
C CYS A 36 4.86 -1.39 -15.35
N THR A 37 5.66 -0.69 -14.56
CA THR A 37 7.05 -0.32 -14.85
C THR A 37 7.92 -0.67 -13.63
N ALA A 38 9.23 -0.77 -13.84
CA ALA A 38 10.18 -0.97 -12.74
C ALA A 38 10.10 0.16 -11.70
N SER A 39 9.87 1.41 -12.13
CA SER A 39 9.67 2.55 -11.23
C SER A 39 8.37 2.42 -10.43
N GLY A 40 7.26 1.98 -11.02
CA GLY A 40 6.00 1.74 -10.32
C GLY A 40 6.12 0.63 -9.28
N LEU A 41 6.82 -0.45 -9.61
CA LEU A 41 7.14 -1.54 -8.67
C LEU A 41 7.97 -1.02 -7.49
N ALA A 42 9.03 -0.26 -7.76
CA ALA A 42 9.90 0.30 -6.72
C ALA A 42 9.14 1.25 -5.80
N THR A 43 8.33 2.18 -6.33
CA THR A 43 7.52 3.09 -5.53
C THR A 43 6.51 2.34 -4.66
N THR A 44 5.84 1.33 -5.21
CA THR A 44 4.90 0.48 -4.46
C THR A 44 5.62 -0.28 -3.35
N ALA A 45 6.77 -0.90 -3.66
CA ALA A 45 7.58 -1.62 -2.69
C ALA A 45 8.06 -0.71 -1.55
N SER A 46 8.53 0.50 -1.86
CA SER A 46 8.94 1.47 -0.84
C SER A 46 7.79 1.83 0.12
N GLY A 47 6.58 2.02 -0.40
CA GLY A 47 5.39 2.26 0.43
C GLY A 47 5.07 1.09 1.34
N VAL A 48 5.07 -0.13 0.80
CA VAL A 48 4.84 -1.37 1.57
C VAL A 48 5.91 -1.56 2.65
N LEU A 49 7.18 -1.37 2.31
CA LEU A 49 8.29 -1.49 3.26
C LEU A 49 8.21 -0.44 4.37
N GLY A 50 7.82 0.80 4.05
CA GLY A 50 7.59 1.83 5.06
C GLY A 50 6.49 1.46 6.05
N GLN A 51 5.36 0.94 5.56
CA GLN A 51 4.27 0.45 6.41
C GLN A 51 4.69 -0.76 7.25
N ALA A 52 5.41 -1.71 6.64
CA ALA A 52 5.94 -2.87 7.35
C ALA A 52 6.91 -2.46 8.45
N GLY A 53 7.79 -1.50 8.21
CA GLY A 53 8.70 -0.97 9.23
C GLY A 53 7.96 -0.40 10.44
N GLY A 54 6.95 0.46 10.19
CA GLY A 54 6.11 0.99 11.27
C GLY A 54 5.33 -0.09 12.03
N TYR A 55 4.84 -1.10 11.32
CA TYR A 55 4.16 -2.25 11.93
C TYR A 55 5.13 -3.05 12.83
N LEU A 56 6.32 -3.37 12.34
CA LEU A 56 7.30 -4.16 13.09
C LEU A 56 7.81 -3.43 14.33
N GLU A 57 7.99 -2.10 14.27
CA GLU A 57 8.35 -1.31 15.45
C GLU A 57 7.27 -1.40 16.56
N ALA A 58 5.99 -1.50 16.17
CA ALA A 58 4.87 -1.70 17.09
C ALA A 58 4.70 -3.17 17.54
N HIS A 59 5.36 -4.13 16.89
CA HIS A 59 5.26 -5.57 17.16
C HIS A 59 6.65 -6.17 17.41
N PRO A 60 7.20 -6.01 18.63
CA PRO A 60 8.58 -6.39 18.93
C PRO A 60 8.88 -7.86 18.69
N GLY A 61 7.92 -8.77 18.95
CA GLY A 61 8.12 -10.20 18.67
C GLY A 61 8.29 -10.52 17.18
N ALA A 62 7.48 -9.90 16.31
CA ALA A 62 7.60 -10.06 14.86
C ALA A 62 8.91 -9.46 14.34
N ASN A 63 9.29 -8.31 14.89
CA ASN A 63 10.54 -7.66 14.56
C ASN A 63 11.75 -8.51 14.94
N GLU A 64 11.75 -9.06 16.16
CA GLU A 64 12.81 -9.95 16.66
C GLU A 64 12.95 -11.21 15.81
N VAL A 65 11.84 -11.92 15.52
CA VAL A 65 11.92 -13.18 14.74
C VAL A 65 12.41 -12.92 13.32
N LEU A 66 11.95 -11.85 12.67
CA LEU A 66 12.39 -11.51 11.31
C LEU A 66 13.83 -11.01 11.29
N THR A 67 14.27 -10.28 12.31
CA THR A 67 15.66 -9.83 12.46
C THR A 67 16.59 -11.03 12.68
N ALA A 68 16.24 -11.95 13.57
CA ALA A 68 17.03 -13.15 13.83
C ALA A 68 17.12 -14.03 12.58
N ALA A 69 16.00 -14.22 11.87
CA ALA A 69 15.92 -15.01 10.65
C ALA A 69 16.88 -14.50 9.55
N ALA A 70 17.22 -13.21 9.51
CA ALA A 70 18.08 -12.63 8.50
C ALA A 70 19.53 -13.16 8.51
N THR A 71 19.98 -13.72 9.64
CA THR A 71 21.35 -14.26 9.79
C THR A 71 21.39 -15.79 9.91
N GLN A 72 20.23 -16.44 9.88
CA GLN A 72 20.11 -17.89 10.02
C GLN A 72 20.30 -18.60 8.66
N PRO A 73 20.66 -19.89 8.69
CA PRO A 73 20.53 -20.75 7.51
C PRO A 73 19.10 -20.70 6.95
N PRO A 74 18.91 -20.76 5.62
CA PRO A 74 17.60 -20.55 5.00
C PRO A 74 16.48 -21.48 5.51
N GLU A 75 16.80 -22.73 5.84
CA GLU A 75 15.82 -23.68 6.37
C GLU A 75 15.40 -23.32 7.80
N ASP A 76 16.36 -22.94 8.65
CA ASP A 76 16.10 -22.54 10.04
C ASP A 76 15.29 -21.24 10.09
N ALA A 77 15.64 -20.26 9.25
CA ALA A 77 14.92 -19.01 9.10
C ALA A 77 13.44 -19.25 8.74
N ARG A 78 13.18 -20.11 7.74
CA ARG A 78 11.81 -20.46 7.32
C ARG A 78 11.04 -21.15 8.42
N ALA A 79 11.68 -22.06 9.16
CA ALA A 79 11.05 -22.78 10.26
C ALA A 79 10.68 -21.82 11.41
N ALA A 80 11.60 -20.95 11.83
CA ALA A 80 11.39 -19.97 12.88
C ALA A 80 10.25 -18.99 12.55
N VAL A 81 10.28 -18.39 11.36
CA VAL A 81 9.24 -17.47 10.89
C VAL A 81 7.88 -18.17 10.82
N ARG A 82 7.83 -19.41 10.30
CA ARG A 82 6.57 -20.18 10.24
C ARG A 82 6.02 -20.48 11.63
N ALA A 83 6.88 -20.93 12.54
CA ALA A 83 6.46 -21.25 13.91
C ALA A 83 5.84 -20.03 14.60
N TYR A 84 6.49 -18.86 14.47
CA TYR A 84 6.01 -17.61 15.04
C TYR A 84 4.64 -17.21 14.48
N PHE A 85 4.51 -17.09 13.16
CA PHE A 85 3.25 -16.66 12.54
C PHE A 85 2.12 -17.69 12.62
N THR A 86 2.43 -18.96 12.86
CA THR A 86 1.41 -19.98 13.21
C THR A 86 0.83 -19.72 14.60
N ALA A 87 1.68 -19.31 15.55
CA ALA A 87 1.24 -18.92 16.88
C ALA A 87 0.58 -17.54 16.91
N HIS A 88 0.88 -16.67 15.93
CA HIS A 88 0.42 -15.27 15.88
C HIS A 88 -0.31 -15.00 14.54
N PRO A 89 -1.48 -15.61 14.31
CA PRO A 89 -2.16 -15.56 13.02
C PRO A 89 -2.67 -14.16 12.66
N ASN A 90 -3.00 -13.32 13.64
CA ASN A 90 -3.42 -11.94 13.39
C ASN A 90 -2.28 -11.12 12.77
N GLU A 91 -1.07 -11.25 13.31
CA GLU A 91 0.09 -10.51 12.80
C GLU A 91 0.48 -10.94 11.39
N TYR A 92 0.28 -12.23 11.08
CA TYR A 92 0.41 -12.73 9.72
C TYR A 92 -0.60 -12.08 8.76
N LEU A 93 -1.87 -11.96 9.17
CA LEU A 93 -2.90 -11.34 8.36
C LEU A 93 -2.63 -9.84 8.15
N ASP A 94 -2.14 -9.15 9.16
CA ASP A 94 -1.78 -7.73 9.07
C ASP A 94 -0.62 -7.50 8.10
N LEU A 95 0.47 -8.26 8.24
CA LEU A 95 1.61 -8.19 7.30
C LEU A 95 1.21 -8.60 5.88
N ARG A 96 0.28 -9.55 5.72
CA ARG A 96 -0.30 -9.88 4.40
C ARG A 96 -1.10 -8.72 3.82
N GLY A 97 -1.87 -8.02 4.65
CA GLY A 97 -2.59 -6.81 4.25
C GLY A 97 -1.64 -5.72 3.79
N ILE A 98 -0.55 -5.49 4.54
CA ILE A 98 0.51 -4.54 4.18
C ILE A 98 1.16 -4.91 2.83
N ALA A 99 1.38 -6.21 2.58
CA ALA A 99 1.95 -6.69 1.31
C ALA A 99 0.95 -6.79 0.14
N ALA A 100 -0.34 -6.51 0.37
CA ALA A 100 -1.38 -6.65 -0.65
C ALA A 100 -1.11 -5.83 -1.93
N PRO A 101 -0.64 -4.56 -1.88
CA PRO A 101 -0.38 -3.77 -3.09
C PRO A 101 0.61 -4.42 -4.05
N LEU A 102 1.63 -5.12 -3.53
CA LEU A 102 2.61 -5.83 -4.35
C LEU A 102 2.03 -7.10 -4.99
N THR A 103 1.16 -7.79 -4.27
CA THR A 103 0.51 -9.01 -4.79
C THR A 103 -0.51 -8.65 -5.87
N GLU A 104 -1.26 -7.58 -5.65
CA GLU A 104 -2.20 -7.04 -6.63
C GLU A 104 -1.48 -6.58 -7.89
N MET A 105 -0.38 -5.84 -7.76
CA MET A 105 0.39 -5.38 -8.92
C MET A 105 1.00 -6.55 -9.70
N ARG A 106 1.42 -7.63 -9.02
CA ARG A 106 1.85 -8.87 -9.70
C ARG A 106 0.72 -9.48 -10.53
N ALA A 107 -0.51 -9.54 -9.98
CA ALA A 107 -1.66 -10.08 -10.67
C ALA A 107 -2.08 -9.21 -11.88
N GLN A 108 -2.04 -7.89 -11.72
CA GLN A 108 -2.43 -6.93 -12.76
C GLN A 108 -1.42 -6.83 -13.90
N CYS A 109 -0.13 -6.76 -13.58
CA CYS A 109 0.91 -6.45 -14.56
C CYS A 109 1.61 -7.70 -15.14
N GLY A 110 1.32 -8.90 -14.63
CA GLY A 110 2.04 -10.12 -15.00
C GLY A 110 3.54 -10.05 -14.71
N ILE A 111 3.96 -9.09 -13.89
CA ILE A 111 5.36 -8.86 -13.55
C ILE A 111 5.78 -10.02 -12.65
N ALA A 112 6.48 -10.97 -13.26
CA ALA A 112 7.14 -12.05 -12.56
C ALA A 112 8.26 -11.53 -11.65
N VAL A 113 8.61 -10.24 -11.70
CA VAL A 113 9.63 -9.60 -10.87
C VAL A 113 9.03 -9.18 -9.52
N SER A 114 9.20 -10.03 -8.52
CA SER A 114 8.99 -9.68 -7.12
C SER A 114 10.08 -8.72 -6.61
N PRO A 115 9.88 -8.04 -5.47
CA PRO A 115 10.95 -7.27 -4.83
C PRO A 115 12.24 -8.07 -4.63
N GLY A 116 12.13 -9.37 -4.32
CA GLY A 116 13.30 -10.25 -4.21
C GLY A 116 14.04 -10.44 -5.54
N GLN A 117 13.32 -10.57 -6.66
CA GLN A 117 13.96 -10.64 -7.98
C GLN A 117 14.59 -9.32 -8.40
N LEU A 118 13.96 -8.17 -8.06
CA LEU A 118 14.62 -6.88 -8.23
C LEU A 118 15.95 -6.83 -7.46
N ALA A 119 15.96 -7.28 -6.21
CA ALA A 119 17.20 -7.37 -5.42
C ALA A 119 18.26 -8.24 -6.11
N THR A 120 17.90 -9.42 -6.60
CA THR A 120 18.86 -10.28 -7.33
C THR A 120 19.41 -9.64 -8.61
N LEU A 121 18.61 -8.81 -9.30
CA LEU A 121 19.07 -8.06 -10.47
C LEU A 121 20.04 -6.95 -10.08
N PHE A 122 19.80 -6.27 -8.95
CA PHE A 122 20.75 -5.29 -8.42
C PHE A 122 22.08 -5.93 -8.01
N ASP A 123 22.03 -7.09 -7.34
CA ASP A 123 23.23 -7.84 -6.94
C ASP A 123 24.08 -8.25 -8.15
N ALA A 124 23.43 -8.63 -9.27
CA ALA A 124 24.10 -9.02 -10.50
C ALA A 124 24.85 -7.86 -11.19
N MET A 125 24.43 -6.60 -11.01
CA MET A 125 25.16 -5.43 -11.56
C MET A 125 26.44 -5.13 -10.78
N GLY A 126 26.56 -5.63 -9.56
CA GLY A 126 27.76 -5.47 -8.72
C GLY A 126 28.85 -6.51 -8.98
N GLN A 127 28.62 -7.48 -9.86
CA GLN A 127 29.57 -8.52 -10.28
C GLN A 127 30.26 -8.12 -11.59
#